data_AF-A0A7W1IUK0-F1
#
_entry.id   AF-A0A7W1IUK0-F1
#
_cell.length_a   1.000
_cell.length_b   1.000
_cell.length_c   1.000
_cell.angle_alpha   90.00
_cell.angle_beta   90.00
_cell.angle_gamma   90.00
#
_symmetry.space_group_name_H-M   'P 1'
#
loop_
_entity.id
_entity.type
_entity.pdbx_description
1 polymer ?
#
loop_
_entity_poly.entity_id
_entity_poly.type
_entity_poly.pdbx_seq_one_letter_code
_entity_poly.pdbx_strand_id
1 'polypeptide(L)'
;MTDAELHEALDGLSAYDMGAVDSGIHDEALRARAIEALHGMDETTCRLFLSRHIREHFLTEDQLAQRYGYEDVNAFFRWLGDYMDFDV
;
A
#
# COMPACT_ATOMS: atom_id res chain seq x y z
N MET A 1 7.69 -5.46 11.50
CA MET A 1 8.34 -4.64 10.46
C MET A 1 8.28 -3.19 10.90
N THR A 2 9.25 -2.38 10.53
CA THR A 2 9.22 -0.92 10.75
C THR A 2 8.22 -0.25 9.81
N ASP A 3 7.82 0.99 10.08
CA ASP A 3 6.95 1.76 9.18
C ASP A 3 7.56 1.84 7.77
N ALA A 4 8.86 2.12 7.66
CA ALA A 4 9.54 2.23 6.36
C ALA A 4 9.49 0.91 5.57
N GLU A 5 9.79 -0.22 6.23
CA GLU A 5 9.69 -1.55 5.61
C GLU A 5 8.24 -1.87 5.18
N LEU A 6 7.23 -1.41 5.93
CA LEU A 6 5.83 -1.61 5.58
C LEU A 6 5.41 -0.73 4.38
N HIS A 7 5.87 0.52 4.31
CA HIS A 7 5.65 1.38 3.13
C HIS A 7 6.21 0.73 1.87
N GLU A 8 7.46 0.27 1.91
CA GLU A 8 8.11 -0.41 0.79
C GLU A 8 7.40 -1.73 0.43
N ALA A 9 6.95 -2.49 1.43
CA ALA A 9 6.21 -3.73 1.19
C ALA A 9 4.88 -3.48 0.48
N LEU A 10 4.09 -2.49 0.91
CA LEU A 10 2.81 -2.16 0.30
C LEU A 10 3.00 -1.65 -1.14
N ASP A 11 4.01 -0.82 -1.38
CA ASP A 11 4.36 -0.34 -2.72
C ASP A 11 4.72 -1.50 -3.65
N GLY A 12 5.65 -2.37 -3.23
CA GLY A 12 6.12 -3.50 -4.05
C GLY A 12 5.07 -4.59 -4.27
N LEU A 13 4.25 -4.91 -3.27
CA LEU A 13 3.18 -5.91 -3.40
C LEU A 13 2.04 -5.38 -4.28
N SER A 14 1.59 -4.15 -4.07
CA SER A 14 0.50 -3.56 -4.87
C SER A 14 0.93 -3.34 -6.33
N ALA A 15 2.17 -2.91 -6.58
CA ALA A 15 2.71 -2.79 -7.93
C ALA A 15 2.70 -4.14 -8.65
N TYR A 16 3.11 -5.23 -7.98
CA TYR A 16 3.06 -6.58 -8.55
C TYR A 16 1.63 -6.97 -8.94
N ASP A 17 0.71 -6.91 -7.97
CA ASP A 17 -0.66 -7.41 -8.10
C ASP A 17 -1.49 -6.59 -9.09
N MET A 18 -1.19 -5.29 -9.25
CA MET A 18 -1.84 -4.39 -10.21
C MET A 18 -1.24 -4.47 -11.63
N GLY A 19 -0.34 -5.42 -11.89
CA GLY A 19 0.15 -5.73 -13.23
C GLY A 19 1.50 -5.14 -13.60
N ALA A 20 2.17 -4.46 -12.67
CA ALA A 20 3.57 -4.06 -12.81
C ALA A 20 4.50 -5.20 -12.33
N VAL A 21 4.33 -6.37 -12.95
CA VAL A 21 4.95 -7.66 -12.57
C VAL A 21 6.48 -7.59 -12.55
N ASP A 22 7.09 -6.79 -13.42
CA ASP A 22 8.54 -6.60 -13.50
C ASP A 22 9.11 -5.68 -12.41
N SER A 23 8.27 -4.88 -11.75
CA SER A 23 8.64 -3.92 -10.69
C SER A 23 8.19 -4.34 -9.29
N GLY A 24 7.42 -5.42 -9.18
CA GLY A 24 6.78 -5.83 -7.93
C GLY A 24 7.36 -7.10 -7.30
N ILE A 25 7.03 -7.34 -6.04
CA ILE A 25 7.50 -8.49 -5.26
C ILE A 25 6.40 -9.54 -5.17
N HIS A 26 6.63 -10.75 -5.70
CA HIS A 26 5.79 -11.93 -5.42
C HIS A 26 6.35 -12.70 -4.22
N ASP A 27 6.08 -12.20 -3.02
CA ASP A 27 6.56 -12.77 -1.76
C ASP A 27 5.41 -12.88 -0.76
N GLU A 28 4.82 -14.08 -0.69
CA GLU A 28 3.72 -14.38 0.22
C GLU A 28 4.12 -14.30 1.71
N ALA A 29 5.40 -14.49 2.04
CA ALA A 29 5.88 -14.31 3.41
C ALA A 29 5.95 -12.82 3.77
N LEU A 30 6.36 -11.96 2.82
CA LEU A 30 6.29 -10.51 2.98
C LEU A 30 4.84 -10.03 3.12
N ARG A 31 3.94 -10.54 2.27
CA ARG A 31 2.50 -10.25 2.33
C ARG A 31 1.93 -10.57 3.71
N ALA A 32 2.14 -11.79 4.21
CA ALA A 32 1.65 -12.20 5.53
C ALA A 32 2.16 -11.29 6.66
N ARG A 33 3.44 -10.90 6.63
CA ARG A 33 4.01 -9.98 7.63
C ARG A 33 3.44 -8.56 7.52
N ALA A 34 3.11 -8.10 6.31
CA ALA A 34 2.50 -6.80 6.09
C ALA A 34 1.04 -6.77 6.58
N ILE A 35 0.27 -7.83 6.34
CA ILE A 35 -1.08 -8.01 6.90
C ILE A 35 -1.03 -7.99 8.43
N GLU A 36 -0.15 -8.79 9.04
CA GLU A 36 0.03 -8.82 10.49
C GLU A 36 0.37 -7.44 11.07
N ALA A 37 1.24 -6.68 10.38
CA ALA A 37 1.60 -5.34 10.80
C ALA A 37 0.43 -4.36 10.74
N LEU A 38 -0.38 -4.40 9.67
CA LEU A 38 -1.56 -3.55 9.51
C LEU A 38 -2.65 -3.87 10.54
N HIS A 39 -2.99 -5.15 10.73
CA HIS A 39 -3.97 -5.58 11.74
C HIS A 39 -3.50 -5.36 13.18
N GLY A 40 -2.18 -5.28 13.40
CA GLY A 40 -1.60 -4.96 14.71
C GLY A 40 -1.73 -3.49 15.11
N MET A 41 -2.10 -2.59 14.18
CA MET A 41 -2.28 -1.16 14.47
C MET A 41 -3.68 -0.91 15.06
N ASP A 42 -3.76 0.01 16.02
CA ASP A 42 -5.06 0.60 16.39
C ASP A 42 -5.59 1.49 15.26
N GLU A 43 -6.89 1.78 15.28
CA GLU A 43 -7.58 2.55 14.24
C GLU A 43 -6.91 3.91 13.95
N THR A 44 -6.47 4.62 14.99
CA THR A 44 -5.86 5.94 14.83
C THR A 44 -4.49 5.83 14.19
N THR A 45 -3.67 4.90 14.67
CA THR A 45 -2.33 4.63 14.10
C THR A 45 -2.44 4.19 12.64
N CYS A 46 -3.35 3.26 12.34
CA CYS A 46 -3.55 2.76 10.98
C CYS A 46 -4.00 3.88 10.04
N ARG A 47 -4.99 4.69 10.45
CA ARG A 47 -5.47 5.83 9.66
C ARG A 47 -4.34 6.80 9.33
N LEU A 48 -3.49 7.13 10.31
CA LEU A 48 -2.36 8.02 10.10
C LEU A 48 -1.30 7.40 9.18
N PHE A 49 -1.00 6.11 9.36
CA PHE A 49 -0.06 5.38 8.52
C PHE A 49 -0.50 5.38 7.04
N LEU A 50 -1.72 4.93 6.76
CA LEU A 50 -2.27 4.89 5.39
C LEU A 50 -2.36 6.28 4.77
N SER A 51 -2.74 7.29 5.54
CA SER A 51 -2.77 8.68 5.05
C SER A 51 -1.40 9.18 4.61
N ARG A 52 -0.33 8.83 5.34
CA ARG A 52 1.04 9.16 4.95
C ARG A 52 1.45 8.40 3.69
N HIS A 53 1.18 7.09 3.65
CA HIS A 53 1.49 6.24 2.50
C HIS A 53 0.86 6.80 1.22
N ILE A 54 -0.44 7.11 1.26
CA ILE A 54 -1.18 7.67 0.13
C ILE A 54 -0.57 9.00 -0.34
N ARG A 55 -0.29 9.90 0.61
CA ARG A 55 0.28 11.21 0.28
C ARG A 55 1.64 11.09 -0.40
N GLU A 56 2.47 10.17 0.07
CA GLU A 56 3.87 10.04 -0.36
C GLU A 56 4.02 9.22 -1.65
N HIS A 57 3.13 8.26 -1.90
CA HIS A 57 3.23 7.35 -3.05
C HIS A 57 2.26 7.68 -4.20
N PHE A 58 1.15 8.39 -3.93
CA PHE A 58 0.12 8.65 -4.95
C PHE A 58 -0.13 10.14 -5.19
N LEU A 59 -0.01 10.99 -4.15
CA LEU A 59 -0.51 12.37 -4.20
C LEU A 59 0.57 13.45 -4.07
N THR A 60 1.85 13.10 -4.24
CA THR A 60 2.90 14.13 -4.37
C THR A 60 2.76 14.84 -5.73
N GLU A 61 3.27 16.07 -5.84
CA GLU A 61 3.20 16.81 -7.11
C GLU A 61 3.85 16.05 -8.27
N ASP A 62 4.95 15.33 -8.00
CA ASP A 62 5.63 14.49 -8.99
C ASP A 62 4.80 13.28 -9.44
N GLN A 63 4.05 12.66 -8.53
CA GLN A 63 3.16 11.53 -8.87
C GLN A 63 1.94 12.01 -9.65
N LEU A 64 1.34 13.12 -9.23
CA LEU A 64 0.23 13.76 -9.95
C LEU A 64 0.64 14.17 -11.38
N ALA A 65 1.86 14.68 -11.57
CA ALA A 65 2.41 15.00 -12.89
C ALA A 65 2.60 13.74 -13.77
N GLN A 66 2.85 12.59 -13.15
CA GLN A 66 2.97 11.27 -13.81
C GLN A 66 1.61 10.60 -14.07
N ARG A 67 0.50 11.31 -13.84
CA ARG A 67 -0.90 10.87 -14.01
C ARG A 67 -1.41 9.91 -12.94
N TYR A 68 -0.71 9.77 -11.82
CA TYR A 68 -1.34 9.21 -10.63
C TYR A 68 -2.38 10.20 -10.09
N GLY A 69 -3.39 9.69 -9.40
CA GLY A 69 -4.49 10.50 -8.90
C GLY A 69 -5.33 9.79 -7.84
N TYR A 70 -6.50 10.38 -7.56
CA TYR A 70 -7.43 9.81 -6.58
C TYR A 70 -8.00 8.47 -7.04
N GLU A 71 -8.02 8.20 -8.35
CA GLU A 71 -8.39 6.91 -8.92
C GLU A 71 -7.44 5.80 -8.48
N ASP A 72 -6.12 6.06 -8.46
CA ASP A 72 -5.11 5.10 -8.03
C ASP A 72 -5.17 4.84 -6.53
N VAL A 73 -5.48 5.88 -5.74
CA VAL A 73 -5.75 5.72 -4.30
C VAL A 73 -6.94 4.79 -4.06
N ASN A 74 -8.01 4.96 -4.85
CA ASN A 74 -9.19 4.09 -4.77
C ASN A 74 -8.87 2.66 -5.25
N ALA A 75 -8.03 2.49 -6.26
CA ALA A 75 -7.54 1.17 -6.68
C ALA A 75 -6.71 0.51 -5.57
N PHE A 76 -5.86 1.27 -4.89
CA PHE A 76 -5.07 0.80 -3.74
C PHE A 76 -5.95 0.35 -2.57
N PHE A 77 -6.98 1.12 -2.20
CA PHE A 77 -7.92 0.69 -1.17
C PHE A 77 -8.69 -0.59 -1.52
N ARG A 78 -9.09 -0.74 -2.79
CA ARG A 78 -9.70 -1.99 -3.25
C ARG A 78 -8.71 -3.15 -3.16
N TRP A 79 -7.46 -2.94 -3.55
CA TRP A 79 -6.41 -3.95 -3.43
C TRP A 79 -6.15 -4.34 -1.97
N LEU A 80 -6.18 -3.40 -1.02
CA LEU A 80 -6.09 -3.71 0.41
C LEU A 80 -7.22 -4.68 0.84
N GLY A 81 -8.44 -4.45 0.39
CA GLY A 81 -9.55 -5.38 0.65
C GLY A 81 -9.38 -6.73 -0.05
N ASP A 82 -9.09 -6.72 -1.36
CA ASP A 82 -9.08 -7.92 -2.21
C ASP A 82 -7.88 -8.85 -1.94
N TYR A 83 -6.72 -8.30 -1.56
CA TYR A 83 -5.44 -9.02 -1.49
C TYR A 83 -4.74 -8.96 -0.14
N MET A 84 -5.13 -8.04 0.75
CA MET A 84 -4.50 -7.86 2.07
C MET A 84 -5.44 -8.14 3.24
N ASP A 85 -6.66 -8.63 2.98
CA ASP A 85 -7.68 -8.91 4.01
C ASP A 85 -7.89 -7.70 4.96
N PHE A 86 -7.89 -6.51 4.38
CA PHE A 86 -7.89 -5.26 5.13
C PHE A 86 -9.00 -4.33 4.64
N ASP A 87 -10.08 -4.25 5.41
CA ASP A 87 -11.20 -3.35 5.15
C ASP A 87 -10.88 -1.92 5.60
N VAL A 88 -11.07 -0.95 4.70
CA VAL A 88 -10.82 0.49 4.92
C VAL A 88 -12.06 1.33 4.71
#